data_AF-A0A4R7T8C1-F1
#
_entry.id   AF-A0A4R7T8C1-F1
#
_cell.length_a   1.000
_cell.length_b   1.000
_cell.length_c   1.000
_cell.angle_alpha   90.00
_cell.angle_beta   90.00
_cell.angle_gamma   90.00
#
_symmetry.space_group_name_H-M   'P 1'
#
loop_
_entity.id
_entity.type
_entity.pdbx_description
1 polymer ?
#
loop_
_entity_poly.entity_id
_entity_poly.type
_entity_poly.pdbx_seq_one_letter_code
_entity_poly.pdbx_strand_id
1 'polypeptide(L)'
;MRLPTILLRTYILFSLVFVALLVGCGSQPGVDHLSVDKVTLKSCPKDMRYATKIDLDVSGSGRTPELDGPRLNIIKEQARTTAICGGHLLVTVFSATSAATVALYDDELTLPGATDNARLRRVSKLIDDISEKVTAAYPPAIKKVSPAHSDITAQFRLAAEYRTQLGSDYRLRLVILTDGLQTVGRRVTTPIEIAQARAVGMTVNVPRLPDATVTVAGVGKVAAGSAPSSGMTNALIGFWDGVCRRSQAAQCTIVTDYIAGR
;
A
#
# COMPACT_ATOMS: atom_id res chain seq x y z
N MET A 1 -77.28 -46.00 -23.98
CA MET A 1 -78.49 -45.76 -23.16
C MET A 1 -78.07 -45.86 -21.70
N ARG A 2 -78.40 -44.85 -20.88
CA ARG A 2 -78.18 -44.74 -19.41
C ARG A 2 -76.74 -44.41 -18.90
N LEU A 3 -76.58 -43.14 -18.49
CA LEU A 3 -75.92 -42.69 -17.25
C LEU A 3 -76.61 -43.35 -16.00
N PRO A 4 -76.14 -43.28 -14.72
CA PRO A 4 -75.31 -42.24 -14.07
C PRO A 4 -74.41 -42.68 -12.85
N THR A 5 -73.82 -41.66 -12.20
CA THR A 5 -73.73 -41.37 -10.74
C THR A 5 -72.69 -41.99 -9.77
N ILE A 6 -71.81 -41.08 -9.28
CA ILE A 6 -71.46 -40.67 -7.89
C ILE A 6 -70.86 -41.67 -6.89
N LEU A 7 -69.78 -41.20 -6.24
CA LEU A 7 -69.26 -41.37 -4.86
C LEU A 7 -67.79 -41.83 -4.93
N LEU A 8 -66.80 -41.21 -4.27
CA LEU A 8 -66.76 -40.95 -2.83
C LEU A 8 -65.61 -39.96 -2.52
N ARG A 9 -65.85 -39.08 -1.54
CA ARG A 9 -64.89 -38.15 -0.93
C ARG A 9 -63.71 -38.88 -0.28
N THR A 10 -62.50 -38.34 -0.40
CA THR A 10 -61.41 -38.58 0.56
C THR A 10 -60.75 -37.26 0.89
N TYR A 11 -60.92 -36.82 2.14
CA TYR A 11 -60.26 -35.66 2.73
C TYR A 11 -58.84 -36.07 3.15
N ILE A 12 -57.81 -35.38 2.65
CA ILE A 12 -56.47 -35.40 3.24
C ILE A 12 -56.14 -33.98 3.67
N LEU A 13 -56.13 -33.76 4.98
CA LEU A 13 -55.55 -32.59 5.63
C LEU A 13 -54.06 -32.49 5.24
N PHE A 14 -53.68 -31.39 4.58
CA PHE A 14 -52.28 -31.01 4.43
C PHE A 14 -51.98 -29.86 5.39
N SER A 15 -51.28 -30.18 6.48
CA SER A 15 -50.73 -29.20 7.42
C SER A 15 -49.57 -28.46 6.76
N LEU A 16 -49.81 -27.20 6.39
CA LEU A 16 -48.79 -26.27 5.89
C LEU A 16 -47.93 -25.78 7.07
N VAL A 17 -46.75 -26.37 7.23
CA VAL A 17 -45.70 -25.84 8.12
C VAL A 17 -44.99 -24.70 7.39
N PHE A 18 -45.38 -23.47 7.69
CA PHE A 18 -44.68 -22.27 7.25
C PHE A 18 -43.38 -22.10 8.06
N VAL A 19 -42.27 -22.61 7.53
CA VAL A 19 -40.93 -22.31 8.07
C VAL A 19 -40.51 -20.93 7.55
N ALA A 20 -40.68 -19.92 8.39
CA ALA A 20 -40.15 -18.58 8.15
C ALA A 20 -38.61 -18.63 8.26
N LEU A 21 -37.93 -18.65 7.11
CA LEU A 21 -36.49 -18.42 7.02
C LEU A 21 -36.20 -16.94 7.28
N LEU A 22 -35.99 -16.60 8.55
CA LEU A 22 -35.30 -15.36 8.95
C LEU A 22 -33.84 -15.48 8.51
N VAL A 23 -33.54 -15.10 7.26
CA VAL A 23 -32.16 -14.79 6.84
C VAL A 23 -31.81 -13.47 7.50
N GLY A 24 -31.35 -13.55 8.75
CA GLY A 24 -30.71 -12.41 9.39
C GLY A 24 -29.49 -12.02 8.58
N CYS A 25 -29.43 -10.76 8.14
CA CYS A 25 -28.18 -10.10 7.76
C CYS A 25 -27.27 -10.06 8.99
N GLY A 26 -26.61 -11.18 9.28
CA GLY A 26 -25.52 -11.23 10.24
C GLY A 26 -24.39 -10.37 9.69
N SER A 27 -24.01 -9.35 10.44
CA SER A 27 -22.78 -8.60 10.24
C SER A 27 -21.65 -9.58 9.92
N GLN A 28 -20.95 -9.38 8.81
CA GLN A 28 -19.80 -10.23 8.45
C GLN A 28 -18.92 -10.43 9.68
N PRO A 29 -18.54 -11.67 10.03
CA PRO A 29 -17.65 -11.90 11.16
C PRO A 29 -16.40 -11.07 10.95
N GLY A 30 -16.19 -10.09 11.83
CA GLY A 30 -15.03 -9.22 11.78
C GLY A 30 -13.79 -10.10 11.79
N VAL A 31 -12.90 -9.89 10.82
CA VAL A 31 -11.59 -10.54 10.81
C VAL A 31 -10.97 -10.32 12.19
N ASP A 32 -10.55 -11.40 12.86
CA ASP A 32 -9.87 -11.28 14.15
C ASP A 32 -8.50 -10.63 13.93
N HIS A 33 -8.49 -9.30 13.89
CA HIS A 33 -7.31 -8.48 13.67
C HIS A 33 -6.23 -8.77 14.72
N LEU A 34 -6.61 -9.22 15.92
CA LEU A 34 -5.65 -9.55 16.96
C LEU A 34 -4.81 -10.78 16.59
N SER A 35 -5.38 -11.76 15.90
CA SER A 35 -4.62 -12.93 15.42
C SER A 35 -3.60 -12.53 14.36
N VAL A 36 -3.98 -11.69 13.41
CA VAL A 36 -3.10 -11.14 12.36
C VAL A 36 -2.00 -10.29 12.99
N ASP A 37 -2.35 -9.40 13.90
CA ASP A 37 -1.40 -8.52 14.57
C ASP A 37 -0.37 -9.30 15.42
N LYS A 38 -0.78 -10.44 16.02
CA LYS A 38 0.14 -11.34 16.72
C LYS A 38 1.13 -12.02 15.77
N VAL A 39 0.72 -12.35 14.55
CA VAL A 39 1.63 -12.89 13.54
C VAL A 39 2.65 -11.82 13.14
N THR A 40 2.21 -10.58 12.91
CA THR A 40 3.09 -9.44 12.64
C THR A 40 4.07 -9.19 13.79
N LEU A 41 3.59 -9.19 15.04
CA LEU A 41 4.44 -8.99 16.21
C LEU A 41 5.57 -10.02 16.29
N LYS A 42 5.30 -11.27 15.91
CA LYS A 42 6.31 -12.35 15.90
C LYS A 42 7.35 -12.19 14.80
N SER A 43 7.04 -11.50 13.70
CA SER A 43 7.98 -11.26 12.60
C SER A 43 8.78 -9.96 12.75
N CYS A 44 8.46 -9.13 13.75
CA CYS A 44 9.20 -7.91 14.02
C CYS A 44 10.68 -8.18 14.35
N PRO A 45 11.61 -7.34 13.89
CA PRO A 45 12.99 -7.39 14.35
C PRO A 45 13.06 -7.21 15.87
N LYS A 46 13.96 -7.94 16.54
CA LYS A 46 14.07 -7.95 18.01
C LYS A 46 14.91 -6.80 18.54
N ASP A 47 15.79 -6.28 17.69
CA ASP A 47 16.93 -5.43 17.99
C ASP A 47 16.92 -4.13 17.18
N MET A 48 15.89 -3.91 16.37
CA MET A 48 15.73 -2.71 15.55
C MET A 48 14.26 -2.29 15.50
N ARG A 49 14.03 -1.01 15.28
CA ARG A 49 12.71 -0.42 15.04
C ARG A 49 12.55 -0.14 13.55
N TYR A 50 11.33 0.08 13.07
CA TYR A 50 11.14 0.45 11.67
C TYR A 50 11.24 1.95 11.44
N ALA A 51 12.04 2.36 10.45
CA ALA A 51 11.94 3.67 9.82
C ALA A 51 11.11 3.48 8.54
N THR A 52 9.79 3.59 8.66
CA THR A 52 8.88 3.38 7.52
C THR A 52 8.65 4.71 6.81
N LYS A 53 9.11 4.81 5.57
CA LYS A 53 8.88 5.96 4.70
C LYS A 53 7.99 5.57 3.54
N ILE A 54 6.89 6.28 3.36
CA ILE A 54 5.92 6.08 2.28
C ILE A 54 5.86 7.35 1.43
N ASP A 55 6.19 7.23 0.15
CA ASP A 55 6.27 8.36 -0.77
C ASP A 55 5.24 8.20 -1.89
N LEU A 56 4.31 9.15 -1.97
CA LEU A 56 3.21 9.15 -2.94
C LEU A 56 3.58 10.05 -4.12
N ASP A 57 3.69 9.46 -5.30
CA ASP A 57 3.85 10.20 -6.55
C ASP A 57 2.50 10.84 -6.93
N VAL A 58 2.46 12.16 -6.85
CA VAL A 58 1.29 12.99 -7.20
C VAL A 58 1.54 13.84 -8.44
N SER A 59 2.52 13.45 -9.26
CA SER A 59 2.71 13.99 -10.61
C SER A 59 1.68 13.40 -11.59
N GLY A 60 1.41 14.12 -12.67
CA GLY A 60 0.65 13.66 -13.84
C GLY A 60 -0.54 12.76 -13.55
N SER A 61 -0.44 11.52 -14.03
CA SER A 61 -1.42 10.43 -13.90
C SER A 61 -1.61 9.88 -12.49
N GLY A 62 -0.74 10.24 -11.54
CA GLY A 62 -0.83 9.87 -10.14
C GLY A 62 -1.73 10.77 -9.30
N ARG A 63 -2.28 11.86 -9.86
CA ARG A 63 -3.10 12.84 -9.11
C ARG A 63 -4.59 12.71 -9.42
N THR A 64 -5.16 11.59 -9.00
CA THR A 64 -6.53 11.19 -9.38
C THR A 64 -7.24 10.49 -8.21
N PRO A 65 -8.50 10.83 -7.91
CA PRO A 65 -9.24 10.29 -6.75
C PRO A 65 -9.34 8.76 -6.70
N GLU A 66 -9.31 8.10 -7.86
CA GLU A 66 -9.42 6.64 -7.99
C GLU A 66 -8.25 5.89 -7.35
N LEU A 67 -7.09 6.55 -7.19
CA LEU A 67 -5.91 5.96 -6.55
C LEU A 67 -5.86 6.22 -5.03
N ASP A 68 -6.67 7.16 -4.52
CA ASP A 68 -6.58 7.60 -3.12
C ASP A 68 -6.94 6.46 -2.15
N GLY A 69 -8.01 5.72 -2.41
CA GLY A 69 -8.44 4.57 -1.59
C GLY A 69 -7.38 3.47 -1.50
N PRO A 70 -6.92 2.91 -2.64
CA PRO A 70 -5.85 1.90 -2.66
C PRO A 70 -4.55 2.37 -1.99
N ARG A 71 -4.13 3.62 -2.21
CA ARG A 71 -2.92 4.17 -1.57
C ARG A 71 -3.09 4.31 -0.06
N LEU A 72 -4.25 4.79 0.39
CA LEU A 72 -4.56 4.89 1.82
C LEU A 72 -4.57 3.51 2.50
N ASN A 73 -5.02 2.46 1.81
CA ASN A 73 -4.96 1.10 2.34
C ASN A 73 -3.51 0.62 2.56
N ILE A 74 -2.58 0.92 1.65
CA ILE A 74 -1.16 0.63 1.88
C ILE A 74 -0.63 1.44 3.07
N ILE A 75 -0.95 2.73 3.15
CA ILE A 75 -0.54 3.58 4.27
C ILE A 75 -1.02 2.96 5.60
N LYS A 76 -2.27 2.52 5.67
CA LYS A 76 -2.84 1.84 6.85
C LYS A 76 -2.07 0.58 7.22
N GLU A 77 -1.75 -0.27 6.24
CA GLU A 77 -1.03 -1.53 6.46
C GLU A 77 0.42 -1.31 6.93
N GLN A 78 1.10 -0.34 6.34
CA GLN A 78 2.47 0.03 6.71
C GLN A 78 2.51 0.72 8.08
N ALA A 79 1.56 1.61 8.36
CA ALA A 79 1.40 2.22 9.67
C ALA A 79 1.08 1.16 10.75
N ARG A 80 0.20 0.19 10.46
CA ARG A 80 -0.10 -0.95 11.34
C ARG A 80 1.16 -1.73 11.69
N THR A 81 1.93 -2.12 10.68
CA THR A 81 3.17 -2.88 10.87
C THR A 81 4.20 -2.09 11.67
N THR A 82 4.35 -0.80 11.37
CA THR A 82 5.27 0.11 12.08
C THR A 82 4.86 0.30 13.54
N ALA A 83 3.57 0.46 13.83
CA ALA A 83 3.07 0.57 15.20
C ALA A 83 3.29 -0.71 16.00
N ILE A 84 3.04 -1.88 15.39
CA ILE A 84 3.20 -3.19 16.05
C ILE A 84 4.67 -3.48 16.36
N CYS A 85 5.56 -3.24 15.40
CA CYS A 85 7.01 -3.46 15.58
C CYS A 85 7.71 -2.30 16.29
N GLY A 86 7.01 -1.19 16.49
CA GLY A 86 7.57 0.07 16.94
C GLY A 86 8.41 0.76 15.86
N GLY A 87 8.43 2.08 15.92
CA GLY A 87 9.32 2.89 15.10
C GLY A 87 8.64 4.13 14.53
N HIS A 88 9.30 4.74 13.58
CA HIS A 88 8.91 6.02 13.00
C HIS A 88 8.18 5.82 11.68
N LEU A 89 7.10 6.57 11.47
CA LEU A 89 6.37 6.62 10.21
C LEU A 89 6.47 8.01 9.60
N LEU A 90 6.94 8.09 8.36
CA LEU A 90 6.93 9.28 7.52
C LEU A 90 6.13 8.99 6.25
N VAL A 91 5.07 9.75 6.01
CA VAL A 91 4.28 9.70 4.77
C VAL A 91 4.44 11.03 4.05
N THR A 92 4.84 11.01 2.78
CA THR A 92 5.04 12.20 1.97
C THR A 92 4.33 12.11 0.62
N VAL A 93 4.07 13.26 0.02
CA VAL A 93 3.77 13.38 -1.41
C VAL A 93 4.96 14.02 -2.10
N PHE A 94 5.25 13.63 -3.34
CA PHE A 94 6.32 14.22 -4.13
C PHE A 94 5.95 14.40 -5.60
N SER A 95 6.74 15.21 -6.31
CA SER A 95 6.68 15.29 -7.77
C SER A 95 8.07 15.53 -8.41
N ALA A 96 8.37 16.75 -8.85
CA ALA A 96 9.40 17.09 -9.83
C ALA A 96 10.85 16.97 -9.34
N THR A 97 11.06 17.14 -8.05
CA THR A 97 12.39 17.12 -7.42
C THR A 97 12.23 16.68 -5.98
N SER A 98 13.34 16.37 -5.32
CA SER A 98 13.33 16.19 -3.87
C SER A 98 12.81 17.39 -3.07
N ALA A 99 13.01 18.62 -3.57
CA ALA A 99 12.50 19.82 -2.90
C ALA A 99 10.99 19.98 -3.08
N ALA A 100 10.41 19.32 -4.07
CA ALA A 100 8.97 19.20 -4.27
C ALA A 100 8.42 17.98 -3.53
N THR A 101 8.74 17.86 -2.24
CA THR A 101 8.26 16.80 -1.33
C THR A 101 7.61 17.44 -0.12
N VAL A 102 6.41 16.98 0.26
CA VAL A 102 5.64 17.54 1.38
C VAL A 102 5.18 16.41 2.30
N ALA A 103 5.45 16.52 3.59
CA ALA A 103 4.99 15.57 4.59
C ALA A 103 3.47 15.66 4.78
N LEU A 104 2.81 14.50 4.81
CA LEU A 104 1.42 14.33 5.23
C LEU A 104 1.32 13.89 6.69
N TYR A 105 2.29 13.10 7.13
CA TYR A 105 2.40 12.55 8.47
C TYR A 105 3.87 12.27 8.77
N ASP A 106 4.30 12.59 9.98
CA ASP A 106 5.67 12.36 10.45
C ASP A 106 5.63 12.21 11.97
N ASP A 107 5.68 10.97 12.47
CA ASP A 107 5.62 10.73 13.92
C ASP A 107 6.22 9.38 14.32
N GLU A 108 6.61 9.31 15.59
CA GLU A 108 7.04 8.10 16.26
C GLU A 108 5.82 7.29 16.72
N LEU A 109 5.69 6.05 16.27
CA LEU A 109 4.55 5.20 16.61
C LEU A 109 4.84 4.37 17.86
N THR A 110 4.07 4.64 18.91
CA THR A 110 4.11 3.91 20.17
C THR A 110 2.73 3.36 20.53
N LEU A 111 2.70 2.14 21.08
CA LEU A 111 1.47 1.51 21.57
C LEU A 111 1.54 1.39 23.09
N PRO A 112 0.79 2.18 23.86
CA PRO A 112 0.84 2.10 25.31
C PRO A 112 0.19 0.80 25.82
N GLY A 113 0.83 0.10 26.75
CA GLY A 113 0.27 -1.08 27.40
C GLY A 113 1.31 -2.00 28.02
N ALA A 114 0.95 -2.60 29.16
CA ALA A 114 1.85 -3.48 29.93
C ALA A 114 2.08 -4.87 29.30
N THR A 115 1.17 -5.32 28.42
CA THR A 115 1.27 -6.62 27.73
C THR A 115 1.09 -6.45 26.23
N ASP A 116 1.62 -7.40 25.46
CA ASP A 116 1.48 -7.43 24.00
C ASP A 116 0.01 -7.33 23.58
N ASN A 117 -0.87 -8.14 24.17
CA ASN A 117 -2.31 -8.10 23.87
C ASN A 117 -2.95 -6.73 24.18
N ALA A 118 -2.53 -6.07 25.27
CA ALA A 118 -3.04 -4.75 25.61
C ALA A 118 -2.58 -3.68 24.60
N ARG A 119 -1.35 -3.77 24.11
CA ARG A 119 -0.82 -2.90 23.05
C ARG A 119 -1.53 -3.14 21.72
N LEU A 120 -1.65 -4.41 21.29
CA LEU A 120 -2.25 -4.78 20.00
C LEU A 120 -3.72 -4.34 19.88
N ARG A 121 -4.49 -4.37 20.98
CA ARG A 121 -5.88 -3.86 21.00
C ARG A 121 -6.03 -2.38 20.65
N ARG A 122 -4.95 -1.59 20.74
CA ARG A 122 -4.96 -0.15 20.42
C ARG A 122 -4.59 0.16 18.98
N VAL A 123 -4.08 -0.84 18.24
CA VAL A 123 -3.56 -0.65 16.87
C VAL A 123 -4.63 -0.04 15.98
N SER A 124 -5.83 -0.63 15.92
CA SER A 124 -6.88 -0.16 14.99
C SER A 124 -7.21 1.32 15.20
N LYS A 125 -7.38 1.77 16.46
CA LYS A 125 -7.64 3.18 16.75
C LYS A 125 -6.51 4.09 16.28
N LEU A 126 -5.26 3.72 16.55
CA LEU A 126 -4.10 4.49 16.08
C LEU A 126 -4.07 4.58 14.55
N ILE A 127 -4.40 3.50 13.84
CA ILE A 127 -4.41 3.49 12.37
C ILE A 127 -5.53 4.34 11.81
N ASP A 128 -6.70 4.37 12.44
CA ASP A 128 -7.79 5.26 12.07
C ASP A 128 -7.38 6.74 12.25
N ASP A 129 -6.78 7.09 13.39
CA ASP A 129 -6.27 8.44 13.68
C ASP A 129 -5.21 8.89 12.66
N ILE A 130 -4.27 8.00 12.29
CA ILE A 130 -3.25 8.28 11.26
C ILE A 130 -3.91 8.50 9.89
N SER A 131 -4.89 7.65 9.55
CA SER A 131 -5.58 7.71 8.26
C SER A 131 -6.35 9.02 8.10
N GLU A 132 -7.00 9.48 9.17
CA GLU A 132 -7.69 10.76 9.21
C GLU A 132 -6.71 11.92 8.99
N LYS A 133 -5.58 11.94 9.72
CA LYS A 133 -4.53 12.96 9.57
C LYS A 133 -3.96 13.01 8.16
N VAL A 134 -3.63 11.85 7.57
CA VAL A 134 -3.09 11.76 6.21
C VAL A 134 -4.13 12.26 5.20
N THR A 135 -5.39 11.83 5.33
CA THR A 135 -6.48 12.25 4.44
C THR A 135 -6.72 13.76 4.52
N ALA A 136 -6.69 14.34 5.73
CA ALA A 136 -6.85 15.78 5.92
C ALA A 136 -5.65 16.59 5.37
N ALA A 137 -4.44 16.06 5.49
CA ALA A 137 -3.22 16.73 5.02
C ALA A 137 -3.03 16.66 3.49
N TYR A 138 -3.62 15.66 2.83
CA TYR A 138 -3.39 15.40 1.41
C TYR A 138 -3.84 16.53 0.46
N PRO A 139 -5.10 17.04 0.51
CA PRO A 139 -5.55 18.10 -0.39
C PRO A 139 -4.70 19.39 -0.39
N PRO A 140 -4.29 19.95 0.77
CA PRO A 140 -3.39 21.10 0.76
C PRO A 140 -1.95 20.74 0.35
N ALA A 141 -1.46 19.52 0.60
CA ALA A 141 -0.12 19.10 0.22
C ALA A 141 0.05 19.00 -1.30
N ILE A 142 -0.89 18.39 -2.01
CA ILE A 142 -0.80 18.24 -3.48
C ILE A 142 -0.85 19.59 -4.21
N LYS A 143 -1.38 20.65 -3.59
CA LYS A 143 -1.36 22.02 -4.14
C LYS A 143 0.02 22.67 -4.06
N LYS A 144 0.91 22.19 -3.19
CA LYS A 144 2.27 22.73 -3.01
C LYS A 144 3.30 22.11 -3.96
N VAL A 145 2.93 21.06 -4.70
CA VAL A 145 3.81 20.35 -5.62
C VAL A 145 3.26 20.43 -7.05
N SER A 146 4.15 20.63 -8.02
CA SER A 146 3.77 20.73 -9.43
C SER A 146 3.39 19.36 -9.98
N PRO A 147 2.29 19.21 -10.73
CA PRO A 147 1.96 17.93 -11.35
C PRO A 147 2.81 17.62 -12.61
N ALA A 148 3.62 18.56 -13.10
CA ALA A 148 4.21 18.45 -14.43
C ALA A 148 5.35 17.42 -14.57
N HIS A 149 6.02 17.09 -13.46
CA HIS A 149 7.21 16.25 -13.48
C HIS A 149 7.24 15.27 -12.31
N SER A 150 7.92 14.14 -12.50
CA SER A 150 8.19 13.11 -11.51
C SER A 150 9.68 12.81 -11.42
N ASP A 151 10.23 12.86 -10.21
CA ASP A 151 11.58 12.40 -9.82
C ASP A 151 11.45 11.38 -8.68
N ILE A 152 11.16 10.14 -9.06
CA ILE A 152 11.05 9.00 -8.16
C ILE A 152 12.43 8.61 -7.63
N THR A 153 13.48 8.76 -8.42
CA THR A 153 14.85 8.42 -8.01
C THR A 153 15.36 9.29 -6.86
N ALA A 154 14.94 10.56 -6.78
CA ALA A 154 15.25 11.43 -5.65
C ALA A 154 14.72 10.89 -4.30
N GLN A 155 13.67 10.07 -4.31
CA GLN A 155 13.10 9.51 -3.09
C GLN A 155 14.04 8.50 -2.42
N PHE A 156 14.92 7.83 -3.18
CA PHE A 156 15.97 6.98 -2.61
C PHE A 156 16.99 7.79 -1.81
N ARG A 157 17.32 9.01 -2.26
CA ARG A 157 18.18 9.95 -1.52
C ARG A 157 17.51 10.41 -0.24
N LEU A 158 16.25 10.85 -0.32
CA LEU A 158 15.49 11.27 0.85
C LEU A 158 15.29 10.14 1.87
N ALA A 159 15.17 8.89 1.40
CA ALA A 159 15.10 7.72 2.28
C ALA A 159 16.43 7.44 2.99
N ALA A 160 17.57 7.62 2.32
CA ALA A 160 18.88 7.51 2.95
C ALA A 160 19.10 8.59 4.03
N GLU A 161 18.66 9.82 3.76
CA GLU A 161 18.71 10.93 4.70
C GLU A 161 17.81 10.69 5.92
N TYR A 162 16.58 10.26 5.67
CA TYR A 162 15.64 9.90 6.73
C TYR A 162 16.19 8.81 7.65
N ARG A 163 16.76 7.73 7.09
CA ARG A 163 17.44 6.70 7.89
C ARG A 163 18.59 7.28 8.71
N THR A 164 19.41 8.13 8.09
CA THR A 164 20.55 8.77 8.77
C THR A 164 20.11 9.64 9.95
N GLN A 165 19.01 10.38 9.81
CA GLN A 165 18.45 11.23 10.85
C GLN A 165 17.94 10.44 12.06
N LEU A 166 17.33 9.27 11.84
CA LEU A 166 16.82 8.42 12.91
C LEU A 166 17.91 7.60 13.61
N GLY A 167 19.02 7.32 12.93
CA GLY A 167 20.17 6.61 13.49
C GLY A 167 20.13 5.09 13.29
N SER A 168 21.11 4.40 13.87
CA SER A 168 21.40 2.97 13.63
C SER A 168 20.37 2.00 14.21
N ASP A 169 19.52 2.45 15.12
CA ASP A 169 18.51 1.62 15.78
C ASP A 169 17.28 1.35 14.90
N TYR A 170 17.27 1.95 13.69
CA TYR A 170 16.18 1.85 12.75
C TYR A 170 16.57 1.10 11.47
N ARG A 171 15.70 0.18 11.06
CA ARG A 171 15.74 -0.46 9.75
C ARG A 171 14.76 0.23 8.80
N LEU A 172 15.28 0.69 7.66
CA LEU A 172 14.50 1.41 6.65
C LEU A 172 13.53 0.47 5.92
N ARG A 173 12.25 0.87 5.87
CA ARG A 173 11.24 0.32 4.96
C ARG A 173 10.75 1.44 4.06
N LEU A 174 11.21 1.45 2.81
CA LEU A 174 10.82 2.45 1.82
C LEU A 174 9.69 1.88 0.94
N VAL A 175 8.59 2.61 0.85
CA VAL A 175 7.45 2.29 0.00
C VAL A 175 7.18 3.48 -0.92
N ILE A 176 7.32 3.28 -2.22
CA ILE A 176 7.05 4.31 -3.23
C ILE A 176 5.76 3.92 -3.96
N LEU A 177 4.76 4.78 -3.89
CA LEU A 177 3.45 4.60 -4.53
C LEU A 177 3.40 5.44 -5.80
N THR A 178 3.64 4.81 -6.94
CA THR A 178 3.83 5.48 -8.23
C THR A 178 3.38 4.59 -9.39
N ASP A 179 2.98 5.21 -10.51
CA ASP A 179 2.79 4.50 -11.77
C ASP A 179 4.13 4.09 -12.42
N GLY A 180 5.25 4.56 -11.87
CA GLY A 180 6.60 4.25 -12.31
C GLY A 180 7.09 5.12 -13.48
N LEU A 181 6.29 6.07 -13.97
CA LEU A 181 6.63 6.96 -15.06
C LEU A 181 7.43 8.16 -14.56
N GLN A 182 8.75 8.03 -14.58
CA GLN A 182 9.66 9.11 -14.25
C GLN A 182 9.85 10.09 -15.43
N THR A 183 9.85 11.40 -15.16
CA THR A 183 10.15 12.42 -16.17
C THR A 183 11.51 13.08 -16.00
N VAL A 184 12.15 12.92 -14.85
CA VAL A 184 13.46 13.50 -14.51
C VAL A 184 14.55 12.45 -14.51
N GLY A 185 15.73 12.77 -15.03
CA GLY A 185 16.87 11.85 -15.02
C GLY A 185 16.70 10.64 -15.95
N ARG A 186 17.40 9.55 -15.61
CA ARG A 186 17.41 8.30 -16.39
C ARG A 186 16.04 7.62 -16.29
N ARG A 187 15.53 7.14 -17.41
CA ARG A 187 14.19 6.53 -17.52
C ARG A 187 14.10 5.60 -18.72
N VAL A 188 13.05 4.78 -18.75
CA VAL A 188 12.62 4.03 -19.94
C VAL A 188 11.45 4.79 -20.57
N THR A 189 11.56 5.14 -21.84
CA THR A 189 10.53 5.93 -22.57
C THR A 189 9.78 5.11 -23.61
N THR A 190 10.23 3.91 -23.92
CA THR A 190 9.63 2.99 -24.90
C THR A 190 9.63 1.57 -24.34
N PRO A 191 8.66 0.72 -24.73
CA PRO A 191 8.69 -0.70 -24.39
C PRO A 191 10.01 -1.34 -24.84
N ILE A 192 10.69 -2.00 -23.92
CA ILE A 192 11.91 -2.80 -24.15
C ILE A 192 11.84 -4.04 -23.26
N GLU A 193 12.69 -5.02 -23.52
CA GLU A 193 12.73 -6.25 -22.72
C GLU A 193 13.04 -5.96 -21.25
N ILE A 194 12.40 -6.69 -20.35
CA ILE A 194 12.51 -6.48 -18.90
C ILE A 194 13.97 -6.54 -18.41
N ALA A 195 14.79 -7.42 -18.99
CA ALA A 195 16.20 -7.54 -18.67
C ALA A 195 17.03 -6.32 -19.13
N GLN A 196 16.70 -5.76 -20.29
CA GLN A 196 17.34 -4.54 -20.79
C GLN A 196 16.95 -3.33 -19.94
N ALA A 197 15.66 -3.20 -19.59
CA ALA A 197 15.20 -2.15 -18.69
C ALA A 197 15.87 -2.23 -17.32
N ARG A 198 16.04 -3.44 -16.78
CA ARG A 198 16.80 -3.68 -15.54
C ARG A 198 18.25 -3.21 -15.66
N ALA A 199 18.93 -3.53 -16.76
CA ALA A 199 20.29 -3.07 -16.99
C ALA A 199 20.36 -1.53 -17.03
N VAL A 200 19.36 -0.85 -17.62
CA VAL A 200 19.26 0.61 -17.57
C VAL A 200 19.07 1.10 -16.12
N GLY A 201 18.18 0.48 -15.35
CA GLY A 201 17.97 0.79 -13.93
C GLY A 201 19.22 0.66 -13.08
N MET A 202 20.06 -0.33 -13.36
CA MET A 202 21.36 -0.53 -12.69
C MET A 202 22.36 0.62 -12.93
N THR A 203 22.15 1.46 -13.95
CA THR A 203 22.99 2.62 -14.24
C THR A 203 22.57 3.89 -13.49
N VAL A 204 21.43 3.87 -12.78
CA VAL A 204 20.93 5.03 -12.06
C VAL A 204 21.78 5.31 -10.83
N ASN A 205 22.12 6.58 -10.59
CA ASN A 205 22.82 6.97 -9.38
C ASN A 205 21.85 7.11 -8.21
N VAL A 206 21.83 6.13 -7.31
CA VAL A 206 21.07 6.13 -6.06
C VAL A 206 21.99 5.77 -4.89
N PRO A 207 21.74 6.27 -3.67
CA PRO A 207 22.55 5.91 -2.51
C PRO A 207 22.41 4.43 -2.17
N ARG A 208 23.37 3.94 -1.37
CA ARG A 208 23.30 2.61 -0.76
C ARG A 208 22.29 2.60 0.38
N LEU A 209 21.36 1.65 0.34
CA LEU A 209 20.34 1.39 1.35
C LEU A 209 20.52 -0.04 1.92
N PRO A 210 21.68 -0.37 2.53
CA PRO A 210 21.87 -1.69 3.12
C PRO A 210 20.78 -1.97 4.16
N ASP A 211 20.39 -3.24 4.25
CA ASP A 211 19.37 -3.76 5.18
C ASP A 211 17.96 -3.19 5.01
N ALA A 212 17.75 -2.34 4.00
CA ALA A 212 16.45 -1.78 3.71
C ALA A 212 15.57 -2.75 2.91
N THR A 213 14.26 -2.68 3.16
CA THR A 213 13.24 -3.21 2.26
C THR A 213 12.71 -2.06 1.41
N VAL A 214 12.72 -2.22 0.10
CA VAL A 214 12.20 -1.23 -0.85
C VAL A 214 11.05 -1.85 -1.64
N THR A 215 9.91 -1.17 -1.63
CA THR A 215 8.74 -1.51 -2.43
C THR A 215 8.41 -0.37 -3.39
N VAL A 216 8.25 -0.67 -4.67
CA VAL A 216 7.67 0.25 -5.66
C VAL A 216 6.35 -0.37 -6.12
N ALA A 217 5.25 0.26 -5.77
CA ALA A 217 3.90 -0.29 -5.96
C ALA A 217 3.03 0.65 -6.79
N GLY A 218 2.14 0.04 -7.59
CA GLY A 218 1.27 0.76 -8.52
C GLY A 218 1.84 0.90 -9.93
N VAL A 219 2.92 0.18 -10.29
CA VAL A 219 3.58 0.35 -11.59
C VAL A 219 2.61 0.10 -12.74
N GLY A 220 2.49 1.08 -13.65
CA GLY A 220 1.55 1.07 -14.76
C GLY A 220 0.10 1.44 -14.40
N LYS A 221 -0.20 1.75 -13.13
CA LYS A 221 -1.53 2.20 -12.70
C LYS A 221 -1.66 3.70 -12.87
N VAL A 222 -2.16 4.10 -14.03
CA VAL A 222 -2.65 5.45 -14.29
C VAL A 222 -4.16 5.46 -14.08
N ALA A 223 -4.70 6.52 -13.48
CA ALA A 223 -6.15 6.63 -13.30
C ALA A 223 -6.83 7.53 -14.35
N ALA A 224 -6.04 8.30 -15.10
CA ALA A 224 -6.51 9.04 -16.27
C ALA A 224 -5.65 8.73 -17.49
N GLY A 225 -6.29 8.64 -18.67
CA GLY A 225 -5.63 8.31 -19.93
C GLY A 225 -5.60 6.81 -20.22
N SER A 226 -4.90 6.45 -21.30
CA SER A 226 -4.69 5.04 -21.64
C SER A 226 -3.61 4.45 -20.75
N ALA A 227 -3.93 3.34 -20.08
CA ALA A 227 -2.93 2.57 -19.36
C ALA A 227 -1.72 2.25 -20.27
N PRO A 228 -0.49 2.26 -19.73
CA PRO A 228 0.67 1.82 -20.47
C PRO A 228 0.45 0.41 -21.03
N SER A 229 1.02 0.14 -22.21
CA SER A 229 0.98 -1.21 -22.77
C SER A 229 1.64 -2.20 -21.81
N SER A 230 1.25 -3.49 -21.89
CA SER A 230 1.88 -4.54 -21.07
C SER A 230 3.40 -4.58 -21.25
N GLY A 231 3.89 -4.36 -22.48
CA GLY A 231 5.32 -4.22 -22.76
C GLY A 231 5.97 -3.04 -22.03
N MET A 232 5.31 -1.89 -21.98
CA MET A 232 5.80 -0.74 -21.21
C MET A 232 5.79 -1.03 -19.71
N THR A 233 4.71 -1.61 -19.18
CA THR A 233 4.62 -1.98 -17.76
C THR A 233 5.72 -2.97 -17.36
N ASN A 234 6.00 -3.98 -18.18
CA ASN A 234 7.11 -4.91 -17.95
C ASN A 234 8.47 -4.22 -17.96
N ALA A 235 8.67 -3.27 -18.87
CA ALA A 235 9.90 -2.47 -18.92
C ALA A 235 10.05 -1.61 -17.64
N LEU A 236 8.97 -0.98 -17.16
CA LEU A 236 8.99 -0.22 -15.91
C LEU A 236 9.31 -1.11 -14.70
N ILE A 237 8.73 -2.31 -14.62
CA ILE A 237 9.06 -3.29 -13.57
C ILE A 237 10.55 -3.61 -13.59
N GLY A 238 11.09 -3.94 -14.77
CA GLY A 238 12.52 -4.23 -14.94
C GLY A 238 13.39 -3.05 -14.51
N PHE A 239 13.06 -1.84 -14.97
CA PHE A 239 13.78 -0.62 -14.63
C PHE A 239 13.84 -0.38 -13.11
N TRP A 240 12.70 -0.41 -12.41
CA TRP A 240 12.67 -0.17 -10.97
C TRP A 240 13.31 -1.30 -10.15
N ASP A 241 13.27 -2.56 -10.62
CA ASP A 241 14.03 -3.66 -10.03
C ASP A 241 15.55 -3.41 -10.17
N GLY A 242 15.99 -2.89 -11.32
CA GLY A 242 17.37 -2.45 -11.52
C GLY A 242 17.79 -1.31 -10.57
N VAL A 243 16.95 -0.28 -10.43
CA VAL A 243 17.23 0.84 -9.50
C VAL A 243 17.32 0.35 -8.05
N CYS A 244 16.38 -0.51 -7.63
CA CYS A 244 16.37 -1.08 -6.29
C CYS A 244 17.60 -1.95 -6.01
N ARG A 245 18.01 -2.81 -6.96
CA ARG A 245 19.23 -3.60 -6.82
C ARG A 245 20.48 -2.73 -6.78
N ARG A 246 20.48 -1.62 -7.54
CA ARG A 246 21.59 -0.66 -7.54
C ARG A 246 21.78 0.05 -6.20
N SER A 247 20.69 0.27 -5.47
CA SER A 247 20.73 0.79 -4.10
C SER A 247 21.23 -0.24 -3.08
N GLN A 248 21.38 -1.51 -3.47
CA GLN A 248 21.76 -2.61 -2.57
C GLN A 248 20.81 -2.78 -1.38
N ALA A 249 19.52 -2.52 -1.60
CA ALA A 249 18.48 -2.91 -0.66
C ALA A 249 18.53 -4.43 -0.42
N ALA A 250 18.26 -4.86 0.81
CA ALA A 250 18.21 -6.27 1.16
C ALA A 250 17.03 -6.98 0.47
N GLN A 251 15.94 -6.25 0.24
CA GLN A 251 14.74 -6.76 -0.42
C GLN A 251 14.15 -5.72 -1.37
N CYS A 252 13.73 -6.19 -2.55
CA CYS A 252 13.15 -5.38 -3.61
C CYS A 252 11.81 -6.01 -4.04
N THR A 253 10.73 -5.24 -3.94
CA THR A 253 9.40 -5.65 -4.41
C THR A 253 8.89 -4.61 -5.41
N ILE A 254 8.72 -4.99 -6.67
CA ILE A 254 8.23 -4.12 -7.74
C ILE A 254 6.94 -4.72 -8.29
N VAL A 255 5.83 -4.02 -8.11
CA VAL A 255 4.49 -4.59 -8.33
C VAL A 255 3.56 -3.60 -9.01
N THR A 256 2.69 -4.14 -9.86
CA THR A 256 1.67 -3.35 -10.58
C THR A 256 0.52 -2.97 -9.67
N ASP A 257 0.16 -3.83 -8.72
CA ASP A 257 -0.92 -3.55 -7.78
C ASP A 257 -0.43 -2.77 -6.58
N TYR A 258 -1.35 -2.01 -6.00
CA TYR A 258 -1.13 -1.38 -4.70
C TYR A 258 -1.26 -2.45 -3.61
N ILE A 259 -0.19 -3.22 -3.42
CA ILE A 259 -0.03 -4.15 -2.31
C ILE A 259 1.12 -3.68 -1.42
N ALA A 260 0.97 -3.85 -0.11
CA ALA A 260 2.09 -3.73 0.79
C ALA A 260 3.09 -4.88 0.50
N GLY A 261 4.34 -4.53 0.20
CA GLY A 261 5.41 -5.52 0.23
C GLY A 261 5.48 -6.14 1.64
N ARG A 262 5.67 -7.47 1.69
CA ARG A 262 5.81 -8.22 2.94
C ARG A 262 7.12 -7.87 3.63
#